data_AF-A0A3L7NMV8-F1
#
_entry.id   AF-A0A3L7NMV8-F1
#
_cell.length_a   1.000
_cell.length_b   1.000
_cell.length_c   1.000
_cell.angle_alpha   90.00
_cell.angle_beta   90.00
_cell.angle_gamma   90.00
#
_symmetry.space_group_name_H-M   'P 1'
#
loop_
_entity.id
_entity.type
_entity.pdbx_description
1 polymer ?
#
loop_
_entity_poly.entity_id
_entity_poly.type
_entity_poly.pdbx_seq_one_letter_code
_entity_poly.pdbx_strand_id
1 'polypeptide(L)'
;MDTRTYYGAFNVVVSEVENLQFQVNAKTYVGKSNPVEDQLGSAIHAFMTNQDVKGTPLEAEAKKLADQEQVIVKIWKSRGGVKKIREASKEMQDQVERMKAMIK
;
A
#
# COMPACT_ATOMS: atom_id res chain seq x y z
N MET A 1 -10.53 -7.61 22.93
CA MET A 1 -10.22 -7.16 21.57
C MET A 1 -9.40 -8.25 20.92
N ASP A 2 -9.93 -8.90 19.88
CA ASP A 2 -9.28 -9.99 19.16
C ASP A 2 -8.44 -9.39 18.04
N THR A 3 -7.18 -9.09 18.34
CA THR A 3 -6.25 -8.39 17.44
C THR A 3 -5.96 -9.15 16.15
N ARG A 4 -6.34 -10.44 16.05
CA ARG A 4 -6.08 -11.32 14.90
C ARG A 4 -6.65 -10.80 13.57
N THR A 5 -7.78 -10.11 13.60
CA THR A 5 -8.45 -9.63 12.37
C THR A 5 -7.69 -8.43 11.77
N TYR A 6 -7.13 -7.58 12.63
CA TYR A 6 -6.26 -6.47 12.24
C TYR A 6 -4.96 -6.95 11.58
N TYR A 7 -4.31 -7.97 12.15
CA TYR A 7 -3.14 -8.60 11.54
C TYR A 7 -3.45 -9.20 10.17
N GLY A 8 -4.64 -9.76 9.97
CA GLY A 8 -5.07 -10.31 8.68
C GLY A 8 -5.06 -9.26 7.57
N ALA A 9 -5.78 -8.15 7.76
CA ALA A 9 -5.84 -7.09 6.74
C ALA A 9 -4.47 -6.44 6.51
N PHE A 10 -3.70 -6.21 7.57
CA PHE A 10 -2.35 -5.65 7.44
C PHE A 10 -1.39 -6.60 6.71
N ASN A 11 -1.43 -7.90 7.01
CA ASN A 11 -0.59 -8.89 6.32
C ASN A 11 -0.91 -8.95 4.82
N VAL A 12 -2.18 -8.79 4.43
CA VAL A 12 -2.54 -8.67 3.02
C VAL A 12 -1.94 -7.39 2.42
N VAL A 13 -2.07 -6.23 3.09
CA VAL A 13 -1.43 -4.98 2.63
C VAL A 13 0.08 -5.18 2.45
N VAL A 14 0.76 -5.83 3.39
CA VAL A 14 2.18 -6.16 3.31
C VAL A 14 2.50 -6.95 2.04
N SER A 15 1.82 -8.07 1.84
CA SER A 15 2.07 -8.95 0.70
C SER A 15 1.76 -8.26 -0.64
N GLU A 16 0.69 -7.48 -0.70
CA GLU A 16 0.34 -6.73 -1.91
C GLU A 16 1.34 -5.61 -2.22
N VAL A 17 1.89 -4.93 -1.22
CA VAL A 17 2.94 -3.92 -1.43
C VAL A 17 4.25 -4.57 -1.86
N GLU A 18 4.59 -5.74 -1.34
CA GLU A 18 5.74 -6.53 -1.80
C GLU A 18 5.56 -7.00 -3.25
N ASN A 19 4.35 -7.44 -3.64
CA ASN A 19 3.99 -7.78 -5.01
C ASN A 19 4.08 -6.56 -5.94
N LEU A 20 3.52 -5.42 -5.54
CA LEU A 20 3.63 -4.15 -6.26
C LEU A 20 5.10 -3.81 -6.54
N GLN A 21 5.98 -3.91 -5.53
CA GLN A 21 7.42 -3.68 -5.70
C GLN A 21 8.05 -4.62 -6.72
N PHE A 22 7.72 -5.91 -6.65
CA PHE A 22 8.20 -6.89 -7.61
C PHE A 22 7.78 -6.52 -9.04
N GLN A 23 6.51 -6.15 -9.23
CA GLN A 23 5.97 -5.79 -10.53
C GLN A 23 6.61 -4.52 -11.11
N VAL A 24 6.65 -3.42 -10.35
CA VAL A 24 7.14 -2.13 -10.88
C VAL A 24 8.64 -2.14 -11.15
N ASN A 25 9.41 -3.00 -10.45
CA ASN A 25 10.84 -3.17 -10.65
C ASN A 25 11.20 -4.20 -11.72
N ALA A 26 10.23 -4.98 -12.22
CA ALA A 26 10.47 -5.90 -13.32
C ALA A 26 10.95 -5.13 -14.57
N LYS A 27 11.92 -5.71 -15.29
CA LYS A 27 12.46 -5.12 -16.54
C LYS A 27 11.39 -4.92 -17.62
N THR A 28 10.35 -5.75 -17.57
CA THR A 28 9.21 -5.74 -18.50
C THR A 28 8.16 -4.69 -18.15
N TYR A 29 8.21 -4.09 -16.95
CA TYR A 29 7.25 -3.08 -16.55
C TYR A 29 7.52 -1.74 -17.24
N VAL A 30 6.62 -1.39 -18.15
CA VAL A 30 6.68 -0.17 -18.98
C VAL A 30 5.57 0.83 -18.62
N GLY A 31 4.87 0.64 -17.49
CA GLY A 31 3.82 1.55 -17.03
C GLY A 31 2.52 1.51 -17.85
N LYS A 32 2.31 0.44 -18.63
CA LYS A 32 1.08 0.23 -19.41
C LYS A 32 -0.05 -0.33 -18.55
N SER A 33 0.26 -1.29 -17.68
CA SER A 33 -0.72 -1.88 -16.76
C SER A 33 -0.80 -1.05 -15.48
N ASN A 34 -1.98 -1.01 -14.86
CA ASN A 34 -2.13 -0.42 -13.54
C ASN A 34 -1.27 -1.21 -12.54
N PRO A 35 -0.30 -0.58 -11.85
CA PRO A 35 0.54 -1.28 -10.88
C PRO A 35 -0.19 -1.56 -9.56
N VAL A 36 -1.25 -0.82 -9.25
CA VAL A 36 -2.09 -1.05 -8.07
C VAL A 36 -3.20 -2.00 -8.46
N GLU A 37 -3.12 -3.24 -8.00
CA GLU A 37 -4.22 -4.20 -8.16
C GLU A 37 -5.41 -3.84 -7.26
N ASP A 38 -6.63 -4.20 -7.68
CA ASP A 38 -7.85 -3.98 -6.90
C ASP A 38 -7.75 -4.59 -5.48
N GLN A 39 -6.92 -5.64 -5.33
CA GLN A 39 -6.65 -6.31 -4.07
C GLN A 39 -5.88 -5.42 -3.08
N LEU A 40 -4.89 -4.64 -3.53
CA LEU A 40 -4.14 -3.70 -2.67
C LEU A 40 -5.05 -2.59 -2.15
N GLY A 41 -5.85 -1.99 -3.04
CA GLY A 41 -6.82 -0.96 -2.65
C GLY A 41 -7.86 -1.49 -1.65
N SER A 42 -8.37 -2.70 -1.89
CA SER A 42 -9.32 -3.37 -0.99
C SER A 42 -8.71 -3.67 0.38
N ALA A 43 -7.46 -4.14 0.42
CA ALA A 43 -6.75 -4.44 1.66
C ALA A 43 -6.48 -3.18 2.49
N ILE A 44 -6.02 -2.10 1.84
CA ILE A 44 -5.82 -0.80 2.50
C ILE A 44 -7.15 -0.27 3.06
N HIS A 45 -8.23 -0.38 2.30
CA HIS A 45 -9.55 0.05 2.76
C HIS A 45 -10.05 -0.77 3.95
N ALA A 46 -9.92 -2.09 3.90
CA ALA A 46 -10.28 -2.98 5.01
C ALA A 46 -9.46 -2.70 6.26
N PHE A 47 -8.17 -2.41 6.11
CA PHE A 47 -7.28 -2.04 7.20
C PHE A 47 -7.68 -0.67 7.81
N MET A 48 -7.94 0.33 6.99
CA MET A 48 -8.34 1.68 7.42
C MET A 48 -9.69 1.70 8.14
N THR A 49 -10.65 0.87 7.70
CA THR A 49 -12.00 0.81 8.27
C THR A 49 -12.13 -0.11 9.48
N ASN A 50 -11.06 -0.80 9.85
CA ASN A 50 -11.04 -1.69 11.02
C ASN A 50 -11.17 -0.87 12.32
N GLN A 51 -12.10 -1.29 13.19
CA GLN A 51 -12.37 -0.60 14.47
C GLN A 51 -11.16 -0.60 15.42
N ASP A 52 -10.30 -1.61 15.35
CA ASP A 52 -9.10 -1.71 16.19
C ASP A 52 -8.02 -0.69 15.77
N VAL A 53 -8.10 -0.16 14.55
CA VAL A 53 -7.20 0.89 14.03
C VAL A 53 -7.66 2.27 14.48
N LYS A 54 -8.97 2.45 14.61
CA LYS A 54 -9.59 3.72 14.92
C LYS A 54 -9.15 4.24 16.29
N GLY A 55 -8.70 5.50 16.34
CA GLY A 55 -8.18 6.14 17.55
C GLY A 55 -6.75 5.75 17.93
N THR A 56 -6.06 4.96 17.11
CA THR A 56 -4.65 4.61 17.31
C THR A 56 -3.74 5.38 16.35
N PRO A 57 -2.41 5.46 16.60
CA PRO A 57 -1.46 6.03 15.64
C PRO A 57 -1.48 5.34 14.27
N LEU A 58 -1.97 4.09 14.20
CA LEU A 58 -2.08 3.33 12.96
C LEU A 58 -3.17 3.87 12.04
N GLU A 59 -4.17 4.60 12.55
CA GLU A 59 -5.20 5.24 11.72
C GLU A 59 -4.59 6.29 10.79
N ALA A 60 -3.68 7.11 11.31
CA ALA A 60 -2.97 8.10 10.52
C ALA A 60 -2.07 7.44 9.46
N GLU A 61 -1.43 6.33 9.81
CA GLU A 61 -0.59 5.57 8.87
C GLU A 61 -1.43 4.83 7.81
N ALA A 62 -2.58 4.25 8.19
CA ALA A 62 -3.53 3.64 7.25
C ALA A 62 -4.02 4.65 6.21
N LYS A 63 -4.35 5.87 6.65
CA LYS A 63 -4.79 6.94 5.77
C LYS A 63 -3.68 7.37 4.81
N LYS A 64 -2.46 7.55 5.31
CA LYS A 64 -1.30 7.86 4.47
C LYS A 64 -1.04 6.76 3.42
N LEU A 65 -1.22 5.47 3.76
CA LEU A 65 -1.12 4.38 2.78
C LEU A 65 -2.17 4.51 1.67
N ALA A 66 -3.42 4.82 2.03
CA ALA A 66 -4.49 5.06 1.06
C ALA A 66 -4.18 6.27 0.16
N ASP A 67 -3.67 7.37 0.74
CA ASP A 67 -3.27 8.54 -0.03
C ASP A 67 -2.12 8.21 -1.00
N GLN A 68 -1.15 7.40 -0.56
CA GLN A 68 -0.01 6.96 -1.37
C GLN A 68 -0.46 6.06 -2.54
N GLU A 69 -1.44 5.19 -2.32
CA GLU A 69 -2.05 4.36 -3.37
C GLU A 69 -2.66 5.25 -4.46
N GLN A 70 -3.43 6.27 -4.08
CA GLN A 70 -4.01 7.23 -5.01
C GLN A 70 -2.93 8.02 -5.77
N VAL A 71 -1.80 8.35 -5.14
CA VAL A 71 -0.66 8.98 -5.81
C VAL A 71 -0.09 8.08 -6.91
N ILE A 72 0.12 6.79 -6.64
CA ILE A 72 0.63 5.83 -7.63
C ILE A 72 -0.35 5.71 -8.80
N VAL A 73 -1.64 5.56 -8.51
CA VAL A 73 -2.69 5.49 -9.55
C VAL A 73 -2.73 6.78 -10.38
N LYS A 74 -2.57 7.95 -9.77
CA LYS A 74 -2.53 9.24 -10.47
C LYS A 74 -1.30 9.37 -11.37
N ILE A 75 -0.13 8.93 -10.91
CA ILE A 75 1.09 8.89 -11.74
C ILE A 75 0.88 7.96 -12.93
N TRP A 76 0.29 6.79 -12.72
CA TRP A 76 -0.02 5.84 -13.79
C TRP A 76 -1.01 6.44 -14.82
N LYS A 77 -2.15 6.98 -14.36
CA LYS A 77 -3.18 7.61 -15.23
C LYS A 77 -2.62 8.77 -16.05
N SER A 78 -1.73 9.57 -15.47
CA SER A 78 -1.09 10.69 -16.17
C SER A 78 0.07 10.28 -17.08
N ARG A 79 0.38 8.97 -17.18
CA ARG A 79 1.57 8.46 -17.86
C ARG A 79 2.86 9.14 -17.36
N GLY A 80 2.91 9.45 -16.06
CA GLY A 80 3.96 10.24 -15.40
C GLY A 80 5.35 9.58 -15.39
N GLY A 81 5.48 8.39 -15.97
CA GLY A 81 6.74 7.68 -16.18
C GLY A 81 6.99 6.60 -15.12
N VAL A 82 7.55 5.48 -15.56
CA VAL A 82 7.86 4.31 -14.72
C VAL A 82 8.75 4.68 -13.53
N LYS A 83 9.68 5.62 -13.70
CA LYS A 83 10.55 6.09 -12.61
C LYS A 83 9.75 6.63 -11.42
N LYS A 84 8.76 7.49 -11.68
CA LYS A 84 7.91 8.07 -10.63
C LYS A 84 7.03 7.02 -9.96
N ILE A 85 6.55 6.04 -10.73
CA ILE A 85 5.79 4.90 -10.17
C ILE A 85 6.67 4.10 -9.21
N ARG A 86 7.92 3.81 -9.59
CA ARG A 86 8.87 3.09 -8.72
C ARG A 86 9.19 3.86 -7.45
N GLU A 87 9.43 5.17 -7.56
CA GLU A 87 9.67 6.05 -6.42
C GLU A 87 8.47 6.04 -5.46
N ALA A 88 7.26 6.30 -5.96
CA ALA A 88 6.05 6.32 -5.14
C ALA A 88 5.71 4.94 -4.52
N SER A 89 5.96 3.85 -5.26
CA SER A 89 5.80 2.49 -4.74
C SER A 89 6.80 2.23 -3.61
N LYS A 90 8.05 2.72 -3.73
CA LYS A 90 9.09 2.53 -2.71
C LYS A 90 8.74 3.27 -1.43
N GLU A 91 8.24 4.50 -1.55
CA GLU A 91 7.73 5.26 -0.40
C GLU A 91 6.58 4.52 0.32
N MET A 92 5.69 3.85 -0.44
CA MET A 92 4.64 2.99 0.13
C MET A 92 5.25 1.79 0.87
N GLN A 93 6.26 1.13 0.30
CA GLN A 93 6.97 0.03 0.96
C GLN A 93 7.63 0.50 2.27
N ASP A 94 8.35 1.62 2.24
CA ASP A 94 8.99 2.20 3.43
C ASP A 94 7.95 2.52 4.51
N GLN A 95 6.74 2.92 4.11
CA GLN A 95 5.66 3.16 5.04
C GLN A 95 5.12 1.87 5.67
N VAL A 96 4.88 0.84 4.87
CA VAL A 96 4.46 -0.49 5.37
C VAL A 96 5.50 -1.04 6.36
N GLU A 97 6.79 -0.89 6.08
CA GLU A 97 7.85 -1.33 7.00
C GLU A 97 7.83 -0.56 8.33
N ARG A 98 7.57 0.76 8.31
CA ARG A 98 7.36 1.54 9.54
C ARG A 98 6.16 1.02 10.33
N MET A 99 5.06 0.72 9.66
CA MET A 99 3.86 0.19 10.31
C MET A 99 4.09 -1.21 10.88
N LYS A 100 4.81 -2.11 10.17
CA LYS A 100 5.23 -3.41 10.70
C LYS A 100 5.97 -3.27 12.03
N ALA A 101 6.83 -2.26 12.15
CA ALA A 101 7.59 -1.99 13.37
C ALA A 101 6.72 -1.45 14.53
N MET A 102 5.61 -0.76 14.23
CA MET A 102 4.67 -0.25 15.24
C MET A 102 3.72 -1.32 15.80
N ILE A 103 3.54 -2.41 15.05
CA ILE A 103 2.60 -3.49 15.37
C ILE A 103 3.30 -4.64 16.12
N LYS A 104 4.63 -4.75 16.02
CA LYS A 104 5.46 -5.69 16.78
C LYS A 104 5.54 -5.33 18.26
#